data_AF-A0A2J8A2D8-F1
#
_entry.id   AF-A0A2J8A2D8-F1
#
_cell.length_a   1.000
_cell.length_b   1.000
_cell.length_c   1.000
_cell.angle_alpha   90.00
_cell.angle_beta   90.00
_cell.angle_gamma   90.00
#
_symmetry.space_group_name_H-M   'P 1'
#
loop_
_entity.id
_entity.type
_entity.pdbx_description
1 polymer ?
#
loop_
_entity_poly.entity_id
_entity_poly.type
_entity_poly.pdbx_seq_one_letter_code
_entity_poly.pdbx_strand_id
1 'polypeptide(L)'
;MGACGPTAALLLSLLAASLATSSSSDSRPGTAAQPELRDEDFVVAISSASSRLVLAQSTRAYRAGMRTLIMTSNASEVPSLNKVYGKYNEVYEHHPDETDPDPKNWHAKFPGDFRAAVAPFAAHRQYGDGYKWLLYGDDDTIFFLPGLRRLLSGFDPELPLALTDNLWYGSGHPRLEAYRCLPCGFNDSALPAAQTNLSYTPRAACPYCTRAAACPPAEPECTITGAHGGAGMVFSVGLMRRMPYDAALSCMNGIFHCSGGDCLVSQCIWKAGLGFTDPGHSLLHDNPLAHVLFDNMEARFFLKNPIDQLVLGNCDADCRSAIRHAVSFHLRGKSFSSFGKAAAAMFGLAESHAAAIEFLALLADKASRAYRVAAVRKKEL
;
A
#
# COMPACT_ATOMS: atom_id res chain seq x y z
N MET A 1 -82.90 24.64 1.12
CA MET A 1 -81.58 24.98 0.54
C MET A 1 -80.69 23.79 0.86
N GLY A 2 -80.66 22.72 0.06
CA GLY A 2 -79.89 22.56 -1.19
C GLY A 2 -78.43 22.23 -0.84
N ALA A 3 -77.78 21.12 -1.21
CA ALA A 3 -78.03 20.00 -2.12
C ALA A 3 -77.19 18.78 -1.64
N CYS A 4 -77.63 17.52 -1.81
CA CYS A 4 -77.14 16.53 -2.82
C CYS A 4 -75.72 16.82 -3.37
N GLY A 5 -74.74 15.91 -3.44
CA GLY A 5 -74.71 14.45 -3.42
C GLY A 5 -73.25 13.94 -3.54
N PRO A 6 -73.02 12.66 -3.89
CA PRO A 6 -71.87 11.83 -3.46
C PRO A 6 -70.85 11.57 -4.58
N THR A 7 -69.68 10.99 -4.25
CA THR A 7 -69.11 9.78 -4.90
C THR A 7 -67.69 9.46 -4.41
N ALA A 8 -67.48 8.19 -4.07
CA ALA A 8 -66.19 7.56 -3.84
C ALA A 8 -65.46 7.28 -5.16
N ALA A 9 -64.12 7.35 -5.15
CA ALA A 9 -63.26 6.56 -6.03
C ALA A 9 -61.91 6.33 -5.34
N LEU A 10 -61.68 5.07 -4.96
CA LEU A 10 -60.40 4.50 -4.55
C LEU A 10 -59.37 4.66 -5.68
N LEU A 11 -58.17 5.16 -5.37
CA LEU A 11 -56.96 4.97 -6.16
C LEU A 11 -55.79 4.77 -5.19
N LEU A 12 -55.63 3.52 -4.72
CA LEU A 12 -54.40 3.04 -4.10
C LEU A 12 -53.42 2.70 -5.23
N SER A 13 -52.50 3.61 -5.53
CA SER A 13 -51.33 3.31 -6.36
C SER A 13 -50.16 2.93 -5.46
N LEU A 14 -49.95 1.62 -5.32
CA LEU A 14 -48.73 1.01 -4.80
C LEU A 14 -47.58 1.30 -5.77
N LEU A 15 -46.74 2.29 -5.46
CA LEU A 15 -45.41 2.42 -6.05
C LEU A 15 -44.45 1.52 -5.26
N ALA A 16 -44.28 0.30 -5.75
CA ALA A 16 -43.14 -0.54 -5.42
C ALA A 16 -41.88 0.11 -6.02
N ALA A 17 -41.14 0.86 -5.20
CA ALA A 17 -39.80 1.30 -5.55
C ALA A 17 -38.85 0.11 -5.50
N SER A 18 -38.62 -0.49 -6.66
CA SER A 18 -37.59 -1.49 -6.90
C SER A 18 -36.22 -0.89 -6.61
N LEU A 19 -35.60 -1.31 -5.51
CA LEU A 19 -34.17 -1.13 -5.25
C LEU A 19 -33.38 -2.00 -6.24
N ALA A 20 -33.23 -1.51 -7.47
CA ALA A 20 -32.23 -2.00 -8.40
C ALA A 20 -30.88 -1.46 -7.92
N THR A 21 -30.10 -2.29 -7.24
CA THR A 21 -28.66 -2.07 -7.05
C THR A 21 -28.01 -2.03 -8.42
N SER A 22 -27.79 -0.82 -8.95
CA SER A 22 -26.95 -0.60 -10.11
C SER A 22 -25.52 -0.98 -9.73
N SER A 23 -25.09 -2.16 -10.14
CA SER A 23 -23.66 -2.43 -10.30
C SER A 23 -23.17 -1.49 -11.40
N SER A 24 -22.57 -0.36 -11.03
CA SER A 24 -21.87 0.50 -11.97
C SER A 24 -20.68 -0.28 -12.52
N SER A 25 -20.89 -0.94 -13.65
CA SER A 25 -19.83 -1.38 -14.52
C SER A 25 -19.17 -0.13 -15.08
N ASP A 26 -18.09 0.27 -14.41
CA ASP A 26 -17.25 1.41 -14.74
C ASP A 26 -16.51 1.10 -16.06
N SER A 27 -17.20 1.31 -17.18
CA SER A 27 -16.67 1.06 -18.51
C SER A 27 -15.76 2.23 -18.92
N ARG A 28 -14.53 2.24 -18.41
CA ARG A 28 -13.47 3.09 -18.97
C ARG A 28 -13.19 2.65 -20.40
N PRO A 29 -13.22 3.55 -21.41
CA PRO A 29 -12.95 3.19 -22.79
C PRO A 29 -11.46 2.85 -22.97
N GLY A 30 -11.16 1.65 -23.47
CA GLY A 30 -9.98 1.39 -24.29
C GLY A 30 -8.71 0.83 -23.62
N THR A 31 -8.67 0.62 -22.31
CA THR A 31 -7.53 -0.07 -21.69
C THR A 31 -7.78 -1.58 -21.77
N ALA A 32 -7.00 -2.30 -22.58
CA ALA A 32 -6.99 -3.76 -22.56
C ALA A 32 -6.84 -4.22 -21.09
N ALA A 33 -7.72 -5.11 -20.64
CA ALA A 33 -7.67 -5.60 -19.27
C ALA A 33 -6.26 -6.15 -18.98
N GLN A 34 -5.58 -5.54 -18.01
CA GLN A 34 -4.27 -6.01 -17.60
C GLN A 34 -4.39 -7.48 -17.16
N PRO A 35 -3.45 -8.36 -17.56
CA PRO A 35 -3.46 -9.74 -17.09
C PRO A 35 -3.40 -9.78 -15.56
N GLU A 36 -4.09 -10.76 -14.97
CA GLU A 36 -4.13 -10.96 -13.53
C GLU A 36 -2.70 -11.03 -12.96
N LEU A 37 -2.45 -10.25 -11.90
CA LEU A 37 -1.14 -10.20 -11.24
C LEU A 37 -0.90 -11.46 -10.43
N ARG A 38 0.22 -12.14 -10.70
CA ARG A 38 0.66 -13.37 -10.02
C ARG A 38 1.82 -13.06 -9.07
N ASP A 39 2.12 -13.97 -8.14
CA ASP A 39 3.21 -13.77 -7.17
C ASP A 39 4.57 -13.55 -7.83
N GLU A 40 4.81 -14.18 -8.98
CA GLU A 40 6.03 -13.97 -9.77
C GLU A 40 6.16 -12.56 -10.37
N ASP A 41 5.07 -11.80 -10.49
CA ASP A 41 5.08 -10.41 -10.94
C ASP A 41 5.67 -9.46 -9.87
N PHE A 42 5.94 -9.97 -8.66
CA PHE A 42 6.42 -9.19 -7.53
C PHE A 42 7.85 -9.55 -7.10
N VAL A 43 8.59 -8.51 -6.70
CA VAL A 43 9.85 -8.60 -5.96
C VAL A 43 9.68 -7.86 -4.64
N VAL A 44 10.24 -8.38 -3.55
CA VAL A 44 10.23 -7.72 -2.24
C VAL A 44 11.65 -7.31 -1.88
N ALA A 45 11.82 -6.08 -1.40
CA ALA A 45 13.10 -5.55 -0.93
C ALA A 45 12.96 -5.11 0.54
N ILE A 46 13.75 -5.73 1.40
CA ILE A 46 13.76 -5.46 2.85
C ILE A 46 15.22 -5.24 3.29
N SER A 47 15.41 -4.37 4.27
CA SER A 47 16.65 -4.29 5.04
C SER A 47 16.39 -4.71 6.48
N SER A 48 17.33 -5.48 7.03
CA SER A 48 17.32 -5.87 8.44
C SER A 48 18.74 -5.84 9.01
N ALA A 49 18.90 -6.28 10.25
CA ALA A 49 20.18 -6.46 10.93
C ALA A 49 20.15 -7.81 11.64
N SER A 50 21.30 -8.38 11.99
CA SER A 50 21.37 -9.71 12.64
C SER A 50 20.46 -9.84 13.86
N SER A 51 20.32 -8.79 14.67
CA SER A 51 19.43 -8.75 15.84
C SER A 51 17.93 -8.70 15.51
N ARG A 52 17.57 -8.35 14.28
CA ARG A 52 16.20 -8.12 13.78
C ARG A 52 15.76 -9.08 12.68
N LEU A 53 16.64 -9.95 12.17
CA LEU A 53 16.35 -10.87 11.07
C LEU A 53 15.07 -11.71 11.29
N VAL A 54 14.72 -12.00 12.54
CA VAL A 54 13.48 -12.70 12.89
C VAL A 54 12.22 -11.99 12.39
N LEU A 55 12.23 -10.65 12.28
CA LEU A 55 11.13 -9.86 11.72
C LEU A 55 10.97 -10.16 10.22
N ALA A 56 12.05 -10.02 9.44
CA ALA A 56 12.06 -10.32 8.01
C ALA A 56 11.77 -11.80 7.69
N GLN A 57 12.05 -12.71 8.63
CA GLN A 57 11.68 -14.12 8.51
C GLN A 57 10.20 -14.36 8.82
N SER A 58 9.62 -13.62 9.78
CA SER A 58 8.21 -13.75 10.16
C SER A 58 7.24 -13.27 9.09
N THR A 59 7.69 -12.38 8.21
CA THR A 59 6.92 -11.90 7.05
C THR A 59 6.78 -12.93 5.94
N ARG A 60 7.54 -14.03 5.97
CA ARG A 60 7.63 -15.00 4.87
C ARG A 60 6.28 -15.53 4.41
N ALA A 61 5.32 -15.72 5.31
CA ALA A 61 3.99 -16.24 4.97
C ALA A 61 3.28 -15.38 3.92
N TYR A 62 3.27 -14.04 4.05
CA TYR A 62 2.60 -13.17 3.08
C TYR A 62 3.36 -13.05 1.76
N ARG A 63 4.67 -13.32 1.76
CA ARG A 63 5.53 -13.25 0.60
C ARG A 63 5.92 -14.60 0.01
N ALA A 64 5.19 -15.65 0.37
CA ALA A 64 5.35 -16.96 -0.25
C ALA A 64 5.16 -16.84 -1.77
N GLY A 65 6.05 -17.46 -2.53
CA GLY A 65 6.04 -17.41 -4.00
C GLY A 65 6.71 -16.16 -4.61
N MET A 66 6.90 -15.08 -3.84
CA MET A 66 7.57 -13.86 -4.32
C MET A 66 9.09 -13.96 -4.17
N ARG A 67 9.82 -13.40 -5.14
CA ARG A 67 11.28 -13.23 -5.02
C ARG A 67 11.57 -12.13 -4.00
N THR A 68 12.48 -12.37 -3.07
CA THR A 68 12.77 -11.43 -1.98
C THR A 68 14.27 -11.20 -1.86
N LEU A 69 14.71 -9.95 -1.81
CA LEU A 69 16.05 -9.59 -1.38
C LEU A 69 16.01 -8.99 0.03
N ILE A 70 16.86 -9.51 0.92
CA ILE A 70 17.01 -9.03 2.30
C ILE A 70 18.45 -8.58 2.49
N MET A 71 18.65 -7.28 2.69
CA MET A 71 19.97 -6.76 3.07
C MET A 71 20.20 -6.94 4.56
N THR A 72 21.39 -7.40 4.95
CA THR A 72 21.85 -7.54 6.34
C THR A 72 23.12 -6.72 6.60
N SER A 73 23.36 -6.35 7.85
CA SER A 73 24.59 -5.68 8.30
C SER A 73 25.77 -6.63 8.53
N ASN A 74 25.57 -7.95 8.53
CA ASN A 74 26.62 -8.92 8.84
C ASN A 74 26.99 -9.79 7.62
N ALA A 75 28.14 -9.50 7.00
CA ALA A 75 28.63 -10.23 5.84
C ALA A 75 28.87 -11.72 6.11
N SER A 76 29.28 -12.07 7.33
CA SER A 76 29.63 -13.46 7.70
C SER A 76 28.42 -14.40 7.73
N GLU A 77 27.20 -13.86 7.92
CA GLU A 77 25.97 -14.63 7.97
C GLU A 77 25.42 -14.96 6.57
N VAL A 78 25.73 -14.14 5.56
CA VAL A 78 25.14 -14.22 4.21
C VAL A 78 25.24 -15.63 3.59
N PRO A 79 26.40 -16.33 3.58
CA PRO A 79 26.47 -17.67 3.00
C PRO A 79 25.54 -18.68 3.70
N SER A 80 25.45 -18.60 5.03
CA SER A 80 24.59 -19.49 5.82
C SER A 80 23.11 -19.18 5.58
N LEU A 81 22.73 -17.89 5.60
CA LEU A 81 21.37 -17.44 5.33
C LEU A 81 20.90 -17.88 3.94
N ASN A 82 21.72 -17.66 2.91
CA ASN A 82 21.39 -18.10 1.55
C ASN A 82 21.28 -19.63 1.43
N LYS A 83 22.15 -20.39 2.11
CA LYS A 83 22.07 -21.85 2.13
C LYS A 83 20.77 -22.36 2.79
N VAL A 84 20.36 -21.76 3.91
CA VAL A 84 19.21 -22.22 4.69
C VAL A 84 17.88 -21.75 4.09
N TYR A 85 17.84 -20.50 3.63
CA TYR A 85 16.60 -19.80 3.27
C TYR A 85 16.39 -19.60 1.76
N GLY A 86 17.39 -19.91 0.92
CA GLY A 86 17.25 -19.83 -0.54
C GLY A 86 16.07 -20.63 -1.11
N LYS A 87 15.67 -21.71 -0.43
CA LYS A 87 14.46 -22.51 -0.77
C LYS A 87 13.13 -21.74 -0.68
N TYR A 88 13.13 -20.54 -0.09
CA TYR A 88 11.96 -19.67 0.03
C TYR A 88 11.97 -18.51 -0.97
N ASN A 89 12.77 -18.60 -2.04
CA ASN A 89 13.02 -17.51 -3.00
C ASN A 89 13.59 -16.23 -2.33
N GLU A 90 14.37 -16.43 -1.26
CA GLU A 90 15.07 -15.38 -0.53
C GLU A 90 16.54 -15.33 -0.93
N VAL A 91 17.01 -14.12 -1.24
CA VAL A 91 18.43 -13.82 -1.40
C VAL A 91 18.83 -12.82 -0.31
N TYR A 92 19.88 -13.17 0.42
CA TYR A 92 20.50 -12.31 1.41
C TYR A 92 21.75 -11.67 0.82
N GLU A 93 21.87 -10.37 1.01
CA GLU A 93 23.05 -9.60 0.64
C GLU A 93 23.54 -8.77 1.82
N HIS A 94 24.82 -8.40 1.80
CA HIS A 94 25.40 -7.53 2.82
C HIS A 94 25.50 -6.09 2.33
N HIS A 95 25.14 -5.16 3.22
CA HIS A 95 25.56 -3.76 3.12
C HIS A 95 25.97 -3.27 4.51
N PRO A 96 27.15 -2.67 4.66
CA PRO A 96 27.63 -2.25 5.97
C PRO A 96 26.71 -1.17 6.56
N ASP A 97 26.59 -1.16 7.89
CA ASP A 97 26.07 0.01 8.62
C ASP A 97 27.08 1.17 8.50
N GLU A 98 26.58 2.41 8.60
CA GLU A 98 27.46 3.58 8.72
C GLU A 98 28.20 3.54 10.07
N THR A 99 29.54 3.73 10.04
CA THR A 99 30.41 3.60 11.22
C THR A 99 31.18 4.87 11.56
N ASP A 100 30.90 6.01 10.91
CA ASP A 100 31.58 7.27 11.25
C ASP A 100 31.29 7.61 12.72
N PRO A 101 32.31 7.96 13.52
CA PRO A 101 32.11 8.27 14.93
C PRO A 101 31.27 9.54 15.17
N ASP A 102 31.18 10.46 14.22
CA ASP A 102 30.29 11.61 14.27
C ASP A 102 29.01 11.33 13.45
N PRO A 103 27.84 11.14 14.09
CA PRO A 103 26.59 10.91 13.39
C PRO A 103 26.16 12.05 12.46
N LYS A 104 26.78 13.23 12.55
CA LYS A 104 26.57 14.31 11.58
C LYS A 104 27.13 13.95 10.20
N ASN A 105 28.12 13.08 10.11
CA ASN A 105 28.66 12.61 8.84
C ASN A 105 27.82 11.48 8.23
N TRP A 106 26.78 11.02 8.92
CA TRP A 106 25.91 9.97 8.40
C TRP A 106 24.94 10.53 7.36
N HIS A 107 24.65 9.69 6.37
CA HIS A 107 23.70 10.01 5.32
C HIS A 107 22.28 10.09 5.88
N ALA A 108 21.98 9.25 6.88
CA ALA A 108 20.70 9.24 7.56
C ALA A 108 20.83 9.04 9.08
N LYS A 109 19.69 9.12 9.78
CA LYS A 109 19.62 9.24 11.24
C LYS A 109 20.17 8.02 11.99
N PHE A 110 20.00 6.81 11.47
CA PHE A 110 20.43 5.57 12.11
C PHE A 110 21.41 4.78 11.22
N PRO A 111 22.32 3.99 11.82
CA PRO A 111 23.40 3.32 11.08
C PRO A 111 22.94 2.43 9.92
N GLY A 112 21.75 1.81 10.05
CA GLY A 112 21.19 0.91 9.05
C GLY A 112 20.29 1.57 8.00
N ASP A 113 20.06 2.88 8.11
CA ASP A 113 19.15 3.61 7.21
C ASP A 113 19.70 3.67 5.78
N PHE A 114 21.03 3.82 5.62
CA PHE A 114 21.66 3.78 4.31
C PHE A 114 21.48 2.40 3.64
N ARG A 115 21.68 1.31 4.38
CA ARG A 115 21.37 -0.05 3.88
C ARG A 115 19.90 -0.18 3.49
N ALA A 116 18.98 0.35 4.30
CA ALA A 116 17.56 0.34 3.97
C ALA A 116 17.28 1.04 2.64
N ALA A 117 17.90 2.20 2.40
CA ALA A 117 17.76 2.92 1.14
C ALA A 117 18.30 2.15 -0.08
N VAL A 118 19.40 1.40 0.09
CA VAL A 118 20.04 0.63 -0.98
C VAL A 118 19.22 -0.61 -1.39
N ALA A 119 18.48 -1.21 -0.45
CA ALA A 119 17.76 -2.47 -0.65
C ALA A 119 16.89 -2.57 -1.93
N PRO A 120 15.99 -1.61 -2.26
CA PRO A 120 15.17 -1.71 -3.48
C PRO A 120 16.01 -1.74 -4.77
N PHE A 121 17.10 -0.97 -4.81
CA PHE A 121 17.95 -0.94 -5.99
C PHE A 121 18.84 -2.18 -6.10
N ALA A 122 19.29 -2.73 -4.96
CA ALA A 122 19.98 -4.01 -4.92
C ALA A 122 19.08 -5.15 -5.40
N ALA A 123 17.80 -5.15 -4.97
CA ALA A 123 16.81 -6.11 -5.42
C ALA A 123 16.60 -6.05 -6.94
N HIS A 124 16.49 -4.84 -7.51
CA HIS A 124 16.40 -4.70 -8.96
C HIS A 124 17.65 -5.20 -9.69
N ARG A 125 18.86 -4.86 -9.20
CA ARG A 125 20.11 -5.39 -9.75
C ARG A 125 20.14 -6.92 -9.73
N GLN A 126 19.65 -7.54 -8.66
CA GLN A 126 19.65 -8.99 -8.48
C GLN A 126 18.66 -9.71 -9.41
N TYR A 127 17.46 -9.14 -9.60
CA TYR A 127 16.37 -9.83 -10.31
C TYR A 127 16.11 -9.31 -11.73
N GLY A 128 16.76 -8.21 -12.13
CA GLY A 128 16.58 -7.56 -13.43
C GLY A 128 15.15 -7.12 -13.66
N ASP A 129 14.69 -7.20 -14.91
CA ASP A 129 13.38 -6.70 -15.35
C ASP A 129 12.29 -7.78 -15.39
N GLY A 130 12.56 -8.97 -14.84
CA GLY A 130 11.66 -10.11 -14.91
C GLY A 130 10.44 -10.04 -13.99
N TYR A 131 10.08 -8.86 -13.48
CA TYR A 131 8.95 -8.61 -12.57
C TYR A 131 8.23 -7.33 -13.00
N LYS A 132 7.04 -7.08 -12.43
CA LYS A 132 6.24 -5.86 -12.71
C LYS A 132 6.35 -4.84 -11.58
N TRP A 133 6.32 -5.31 -10.33
CA TRP A 133 6.27 -4.46 -9.14
C TRP A 133 7.30 -4.88 -8.08
N LEU A 134 8.01 -3.91 -7.53
CA LEU A 134 8.89 -4.05 -6.38
C LEU A 134 8.20 -3.47 -5.14
N LEU A 135 8.11 -4.27 -4.07
CA LEU A 135 7.55 -3.90 -2.78
C LEU A 135 8.71 -3.56 -1.83
N TYR A 136 8.79 -2.30 -1.40
CA TYR A 136 9.83 -1.82 -0.51
C TYR A 136 9.24 -1.42 0.83
N GLY A 137 9.80 -1.94 1.92
CA GLY A 137 9.40 -1.57 3.28
C GLY A 137 10.43 -2.04 4.32
N ASP A 138 10.19 -1.65 5.57
CA ASP A 138 10.99 -2.08 6.71
C ASP A 138 10.80 -3.60 6.98
N ASP A 139 11.70 -4.21 7.77
CA ASP A 139 11.56 -5.61 8.18
C ASP A 139 10.33 -5.91 9.07
N ASP A 140 9.65 -4.86 9.54
CA ASP A 140 8.38 -4.88 10.27
C ASP A 140 7.19 -4.31 9.46
N THR A 141 7.31 -4.28 8.13
CA THR A 141 6.24 -3.94 7.19
C THR A 141 5.59 -5.20 6.61
N ILE A 142 4.26 -5.23 6.58
CA ILE A 142 3.47 -6.28 5.93
C ILE A 142 2.76 -5.71 4.72
N PHE A 143 2.76 -6.45 3.60
CA PHE A 143 1.94 -6.15 2.42
C PHE A 143 0.79 -7.14 2.31
N PHE A 144 -0.43 -6.64 2.14
CA PHE A 144 -1.63 -7.44 1.95
C PHE A 144 -1.89 -7.63 0.45
N LEU A 145 -1.49 -8.79 -0.09
CA LEU A 145 -1.57 -9.08 -1.53
C LEU A 145 -2.96 -8.85 -2.17
N PRO A 146 -4.11 -9.18 -1.51
CA PRO A 146 -5.42 -8.90 -2.12
C PRO A 146 -5.67 -7.41 -2.38
N GLY A 147 -5.34 -6.54 -1.43
CA GLY A 147 -5.48 -5.09 -1.59
C GLY A 147 -4.47 -4.53 -2.59
N LEU A 148 -3.22 -5.01 -2.52
CA LEU A 148 -2.15 -4.64 -3.44
C LEU A 148 -2.48 -4.99 -4.91
N ARG A 149 -2.93 -6.22 -5.21
CA ARG A 149 -3.29 -6.61 -6.59
C ARG A 149 -4.46 -5.79 -7.13
N ARG A 150 -5.45 -5.48 -6.28
CA ARG A 150 -6.59 -4.63 -6.65
C ARG A 150 -6.15 -3.20 -6.95
N LEU A 151 -5.22 -2.65 -6.17
CA LEU A 151 -4.62 -1.35 -6.45
C LEU A 151 -3.91 -1.38 -7.81
N LEU A 152 -3.00 -2.32 -7.99
CA LEU A 152 -2.07 -2.35 -9.11
C LEU A 152 -2.70 -2.76 -10.45
N SER A 153 -3.87 -3.41 -10.44
CA SER A 153 -4.59 -3.73 -11.69
C SER A 153 -4.98 -2.50 -12.52
N GLY A 154 -4.98 -1.31 -11.90
CA GLY A 154 -5.27 -0.03 -12.57
C GLY A 154 -4.05 0.69 -13.13
N PHE A 155 -2.83 0.16 -12.98
CA PHE A 155 -1.59 0.84 -13.36
C PHE A 155 -0.79 0.03 -14.39
N ASP A 156 -0.07 0.75 -15.26
CA ASP A 156 0.89 0.16 -16.18
C ASP A 156 2.28 0.08 -15.50
N PRO A 157 2.83 -1.13 -15.26
CA PRO A 157 4.13 -1.30 -14.62
C PRO A 157 5.30 -0.82 -15.49
N GLU A 158 5.11 -0.57 -16.78
CA GLU A 158 6.16 -0.07 -17.67
C GLU A 158 6.40 1.44 -17.51
N LEU A 159 5.47 2.14 -16.85
CA LEU A 159 5.61 3.55 -16.50
C LEU A 159 6.43 3.71 -15.22
N PRO A 160 7.22 4.79 -15.05
CA PRO A 160 8.07 5.04 -13.88
C PRO A 160 7.27 5.55 -12.68
N LEU A 161 6.50 4.66 -12.08
CA LEU A 161 5.63 4.90 -10.94
C LEU A 161 6.30 4.55 -9.61
N ALA A 162 6.25 5.49 -8.68
CA ALA A 162 6.43 5.27 -7.24
C ALA A 162 5.09 5.51 -6.53
N LEU A 163 4.52 4.49 -5.90
CA LEU A 163 3.17 4.52 -5.34
C LEU A 163 3.19 4.48 -3.81
N THR A 164 2.49 5.43 -3.19
CA THR A 164 2.05 5.43 -1.78
C THR A 164 1.15 6.64 -1.53
N ASP A 165 0.21 6.56 -0.58
CA ASP A 165 -0.54 7.70 -0.03
C ASP A 165 -0.04 8.13 1.36
N ASN A 166 0.98 7.46 1.89
CA ASN A 166 1.58 7.78 3.19
C ASN A 166 2.82 8.65 3.03
N LEU A 167 2.59 9.92 2.67
CA LEU A 167 3.64 10.91 2.45
C LEU A 167 3.81 11.85 3.64
N TRP A 168 5.07 12.20 3.89
CA TRP A 168 5.49 13.25 4.82
C TRP A 168 5.26 14.63 4.23
N TYR A 169 4.77 15.53 5.07
CA TYR A 169 4.78 16.97 4.83
C TYR A 169 5.02 17.70 6.15
N GLY A 170 6.08 18.51 6.22
CA GLY A 170 6.58 19.04 7.47
C GLY A 170 6.98 17.91 8.44
N SER A 171 6.38 17.89 9.63
CA SER A 171 6.70 16.94 10.71
C SER A 171 5.71 15.77 10.86
N GLY A 172 4.77 15.59 9.93
CA GLY A 172 3.75 14.54 10.05
C GLY A 172 3.53 13.74 8.78
N HIS A 173 2.89 12.59 8.96
CA HIS A 173 2.43 11.67 7.93
C HIS A 173 1.29 10.79 8.49
N PRO A 174 0.38 10.25 7.65
CA PRO A 174 0.15 10.70 6.27
C PRO A 174 -0.36 12.15 6.28
N ARG A 175 0.11 12.96 5.33
CA ARG A 175 -0.41 14.32 5.10
C ARG A 175 -1.08 14.34 3.75
N LEU A 176 -2.16 15.11 3.58
CA LEU A 176 -2.86 15.24 2.30
C LEU A 176 -2.27 16.38 1.46
N GLU A 177 -1.58 17.31 2.11
CA GLU A 177 -0.95 18.49 1.52
C GLU A 177 0.42 18.19 0.88
N ALA A 178 0.99 17.00 1.12
CA ALA A 178 2.23 16.60 0.47
C ALA A 178 2.06 16.62 -1.07
N TYR A 179 2.99 17.27 -1.76
CA TYR A 179 3.12 17.26 -3.22
C TYR A 179 3.22 15.83 -3.78
N ARG A 180 2.31 15.49 -4.70
CA ARG A 180 2.15 14.18 -5.33
C ARG A 180 1.30 14.32 -6.58
N CYS A 181 1.22 13.30 -7.41
CA CYS A 181 0.22 13.26 -8.48
C CYS A 181 -0.89 12.26 -8.17
N LEU A 182 -2.02 12.41 -8.87
CA LEU A 182 -3.04 11.37 -8.98
C LEU A 182 -2.78 10.49 -10.22
N PRO A 183 -3.38 9.29 -10.27
CA PRO A 183 -3.23 8.41 -11.42
C PRO A 183 -3.73 9.06 -12.70
N CYS A 184 -3.16 8.68 -13.84
CA CYS A 184 -3.67 9.15 -15.14
C CYS A 184 -5.14 8.74 -15.32
N GLY A 185 -5.97 9.69 -15.78
CA GLY A 185 -7.42 9.48 -15.92
C GLY A 185 -8.19 9.43 -14.59
N PHE A 186 -7.60 9.86 -13.48
CA PHE A 186 -8.35 10.11 -12.25
C PHE A 186 -9.43 11.17 -12.49
N ASN A 187 -10.61 10.96 -11.92
CA ASN A 187 -11.73 11.90 -12.05
C ASN A 187 -11.66 12.93 -10.93
N ASP A 188 -10.94 14.02 -11.16
CA ASP A 188 -10.79 15.10 -10.17
C ASP A 188 -12.14 15.73 -9.78
N SER A 189 -13.18 15.62 -10.62
CA SER A 189 -14.53 16.09 -10.28
C SER A 189 -15.24 15.23 -9.23
N ALA A 190 -14.71 14.06 -8.89
CA ALA A 190 -15.22 13.21 -7.82
C ALA A 190 -14.64 13.54 -6.44
N LEU A 191 -13.69 14.49 -6.36
CA LEU A 191 -13.09 14.88 -5.08
C LEU A 191 -14.12 15.63 -4.21
N PRO A 192 -14.26 15.26 -2.92
CA PRO A 192 -15.08 16.01 -1.99
C PRO A 192 -14.57 17.45 -1.81
N ALA A 193 -15.48 18.40 -1.55
CA ALA A 193 -15.14 19.82 -1.39
C ALA A 193 -14.12 20.08 -0.25
N ALA A 194 -14.08 19.21 0.76
CA ALA A 194 -13.08 19.28 1.83
C ALA A 194 -11.64 19.11 1.29
N GLN A 195 -11.46 18.31 0.23
CA GLN A 195 -10.15 18.07 -0.41
C GLN A 195 -9.72 19.24 -1.31
N THR A 196 -10.68 19.99 -1.84
CA THR A 196 -10.39 21.16 -2.68
C THR A 196 -10.04 22.40 -1.87
N ASN A 197 -10.26 22.38 -0.55
CA ASN A 197 -9.92 23.49 0.36
C ASN A 197 -8.53 23.37 1.00
N LEU A 198 -7.77 22.32 0.65
CA LEU A 198 -6.39 22.18 1.07
C LEU A 198 -5.52 23.26 0.41
N SER A 199 -4.38 23.58 1.03
CA SER A 199 -3.39 24.50 0.44
C SER A 199 -2.83 23.98 -0.90
N TYR A 200 -2.99 22.68 -1.14
CA TYR A 200 -2.57 21.98 -2.33
C TYR A 200 -3.54 20.82 -2.61
N THR A 201 -4.07 20.76 -3.83
CA THR A 201 -4.85 19.62 -4.32
C THR A 201 -4.04 18.91 -5.41
N PRO A 202 -3.72 17.62 -5.25
CA PRO A 202 -3.00 16.88 -6.27
C PRO A 202 -3.83 16.73 -7.54
N ARG A 203 -3.16 16.55 -8.68
CA ARG A 203 -3.79 16.44 -10.00
C ARG A 203 -3.36 15.18 -10.70
N ALA A 204 -4.20 14.67 -11.60
CA ALA A 204 -3.80 13.60 -12.50
C ALA A 204 -2.57 14.01 -13.33
N ALA A 205 -1.56 13.15 -13.39
CA ALA A 205 -0.38 13.36 -14.24
C ALA A 205 -0.23 12.20 -15.23
N CYS A 206 -0.22 12.52 -16.52
CA CYS A 206 -0.12 11.54 -17.61
C CYS A 206 1.20 11.74 -18.40
N PRO A 207 1.88 10.65 -18.81
CA PRO A 207 1.54 9.26 -18.51
C PRO A 207 1.86 8.86 -17.05
N TYR A 208 2.75 9.58 -16.37
CA TYR A 208 3.14 9.32 -14.98
C TYR A 208 3.49 10.62 -14.25
N CYS A 209 3.69 10.52 -12.93
CA CYS A 209 4.06 11.66 -12.10
C CYS A 209 5.52 12.09 -12.28
N THR A 210 5.72 13.31 -12.78
CA THR A 210 7.02 13.99 -12.75
C THR A 210 7.10 14.91 -11.54
N ARG A 211 8.33 15.26 -11.12
CA ARG A 211 8.56 16.29 -10.10
C ARG A 211 7.78 17.58 -10.41
N ALA A 212 7.88 18.07 -11.64
CA ALA A 212 7.20 19.30 -12.06
C ALA A 212 5.67 19.20 -11.99
N ALA A 213 5.10 18.04 -12.31
CA ALA A 213 3.65 17.82 -12.22
C ALA A 213 3.15 17.70 -10.78
N ALA A 214 3.95 17.10 -9.89
CA ALA A 214 3.65 16.99 -8.47
C ALA A 214 3.66 18.36 -7.77
N CYS A 215 4.47 19.30 -8.23
CA CYS A 215 4.53 20.62 -7.63
C CYS A 215 3.33 21.52 -7.96
N PRO A 216 2.98 22.47 -7.08
CA PRO A 216 2.06 23.56 -7.43
C PRO A 216 2.61 24.37 -8.61
N PRO A 217 1.77 24.89 -9.54
CA PRO A 217 2.26 25.69 -10.67
C PRO A 217 3.02 26.95 -10.26
N ALA A 218 2.67 27.51 -9.10
CA ALA A 218 3.34 28.68 -8.53
C ALA A 218 4.72 28.35 -7.93
N GLU A 219 5.00 27.08 -7.66
CA GLU A 219 6.22 26.60 -7.00
C GLU A 219 6.80 25.39 -7.76
N PRO A 220 7.26 25.53 -9.01
CA PRO A 220 7.75 24.39 -9.81
C PRO A 220 8.97 23.68 -9.19
N GLU A 221 9.68 24.35 -8.29
CA GLU A 221 10.79 23.84 -7.48
C GLU A 221 10.34 23.57 -6.03
N CYS A 222 9.17 22.98 -5.85
CA CYS A 222 8.61 22.71 -4.53
C CYS A 222 9.49 21.78 -3.67
N THR A 223 9.28 21.84 -2.35
CA THR A 223 10.00 21.00 -1.38
C THR A 223 9.77 19.52 -1.63
N ILE A 224 10.77 18.70 -1.33
CA ILE A 224 10.68 17.25 -1.55
C ILE A 224 9.67 16.66 -0.58
N THR A 225 8.77 15.83 -1.10
CA THR A 225 7.93 14.96 -0.29
C THR A 225 8.53 13.58 -0.17
N GLY A 226 8.65 13.11 1.08
CA GLY A 226 9.16 11.79 1.40
C GLY A 226 8.03 10.80 1.63
N ALA A 227 8.17 9.57 1.15
CA ALA A 227 7.31 8.48 1.61
C ALA A 227 7.72 8.02 3.02
N HIS A 228 6.75 7.55 3.81
CA HIS A 228 7.04 6.90 5.09
C HIS A 228 7.51 5.46 4.88
N GLY A 229 8.78 5.17 5.18
CA GLY A 229 9.43 3.87 4.96
C GLY A 229 8.67 2.68 5.53
N GLY A 230 8.26 2.79 6.79
CA GLY A 230 7.52 1.73 7.47
C GLY A 230 6.10 1.51 6.95
N ALA A 231 5.50 2.51 6.28
CA ALA A 231 4.24 2.29 5.57
C ALA A 231 4.43 1.47 4.31
N GLY A 232 5.64 1.41 3.78
CA GLY A 232 5.95 0.75 2.53
C GLY A 232 5.62 1.60 1.30
N MET A 233 6.27 1.21 0.20
CA MET A 233 6.17 1.81 -1.12
C MET A 233 6.11 0.71 -2.17
N VAL A 234 5.49 1.02 -3.31
CA VAL A 234 5.53 0.15 -4.49
C VAL A 234 6.21 0.87 -5.64
N PHE A 235 7.22 0.22 -6.22
CA PHE A 235 7.95 0.72 -7.38
C PHE A 235 7.66 -0.16 -8.59
N SER A 236 7.22 0.47 -9.66
CA SER A 236 7.12 -0.18 -10.98
C SER A 236 8.48 -0.61 -11.53
N VAL A 237 8.52 -1.62 -12.38
CA VAL A 237 9.74 -1.98 -13.13
C VAL A 237 10.21 -0.82 -14.02
N GLY A 238 9.28 -0.04 -14.59
CA GLY A 238 9.59 1.17 -15.36
C GLY A 238 10.37 2.23 -14.56
N LEU A 239 10.09 2.36 -13.26
CA LEU A 239 10.84 3.28 -12.37
C LEU A 239 12.24 2.74 -12.13
N MET A 240 12.34 1.45 -11.83
CA MET A 240 13.61 0.83 -11.45
C MET A 240 14.63 0.85 -12.61
N ARG A 241 14.17 0.70 -13.86
CA ARG A 241 15.01 0.89 -15.06
C ARG A 241 15.62 2.29 -15.18
N ARG A 242 14.92 3.32 -14.70
CA ARG A 242 15.41 4.71 -14.73
C ARG A 242 16.37 5.03 -13.59
N MET A 243 16.40 4.21 -12.56
CA MET A 243 17.23 4.38 -11.39
C MET A 243 18.08 3.13 -11.15
N PRO A 244 19.06 2.85 -12.03
CA PRO A 244 19.94 1.69 -11.85
C PRO A 244 20.73 1.83 -10.54
N TYR A 245 21.17 0.68 -10.01
CA TYR A 245 21.84 0.58 -8.71
C TYR A 245 22.95 1.62 -8.50
N ASP A 246 23.87 1.74 -9.45
CA ASP A 246 25.01 2.66 -9.31
C ASP A 246 24.59 4.14 -9.32
N ALA A 247 23.57 4.50 -10.09
CA ALA A 247 23.04 5.87 -10.12
C ALA A 247 22.30 6.21 -8.83
N ALA A 248 21.52 5.26 -8.29
CA ALA A 248 20.85 5.42 -7.00
C ALA A 248 21.87 5.55 -5.86
N LEU A 249 22.90 4.68 -5.83
CA LEU A 249 23.96 4.72 -4.83
C LEU A 249 24.75 6.04 -4.89
N SER A 250 25.11 6.49 -6.10
CA SER A 250 25.78 7.78 -6.32
C SER A 250 24.93 8.94 -5.80
N CYS A 251 23.62 8.93 -6.08
CA CYS A 251 22.70 9.94 -5.55
C CYS A 251 22.64 9.93 -4.01
N MET A 252 22.53 8.75 -3.39
CA MET A 252 22.45 8.62 -1.92
C MET A 252 23.71 9.09 -1.23
N ASN A 253 24.89 8.78 -1.78
CA ASN A 253 26.19 9.26 -1.27
C ASN A 253 26.32 10.79 -1.28
N GLY A 254 25.50 11.48 -2.09
CA GLY A 254 25.44 12.93 -2.15
C GLY A 254 24.39 13.56 -1.24
N ILE A 255 23.74 12.80 -0.36
CA ILE A 255 22.67 13.26 0.53
C ILE A 255 23.03 12.95 1.97
N PHE A 256 22.97 13.97 2.83
CA PHE A 256 23.25 13.85 4.26
C PHE A 256 22.07 14.30 5.10
N HIS A 257 22.07 13.87 6.37
CA HIS A 257 21.10 14.27 7.38
C HIS A 257 19.64 13.91 7.06
N CYS A 258 19.42 12.84 6.30
CA CYS A 258 18.08 12.30 6.11
C CYS A 258 17.51 11.72 7.41
N SER A 259 16.19 11.78 7.58
CA SER A 259 15.53 11.23 8.77
C SER A 259 15.51 9.71 8.84
N GLY A 260 15.76 9.04 7.72
CA GLY A 260 15.67 7.59 7.51
C GLY A 260 16.09 7.18 6.10
N GLY A 261 16.09 5.88 5.81
CA GLY A 261 16.40 5.37 4.47
C GLY A 261 15.34 5.72 3.42
N ASP A 262 14.09 5.83 3.83
CA ASP A 262 12.95 6.32 3.04
C ASP A 262 13.14 7.76 2.54
N CYS A 263 13.73 8.63 3.38
CA CYS A 263 14.14 9.98 2.97
C CYS A 263 15.17 9.93 1.83
N LEU A 264 16.20 9.07 1.94
CA LEU A 264 17.23 8.93 0.89
C LEU A 264 16.61 8.44 -0.43
N VAL A 265 15.78 7.40 -0.38
CA VAL A 265 15.08 6.87 -1.56
C VAL A 265 14.20 7.94 -2.20
N SER A 266 13.39 8.63 -1.39
CA SER A 266 12.48 9.68 -1.86
C SER A 266 13.22 10.84 -2.51
N GLN A 267 14.31 11.31 -1.88
CA GLN A 267 15.15 12.37 -2.46
C GLN A 267 15.77 11.94 -3.78
N CYS A 268 16.22 10.70 -3.92
CA CYS A 268 16.79 10.23 -5.18
C CYS A 268 15.75 10.07 -6.29
N ILE A 269 14.54 9.60 -5.98
CA ILE A 269 13.42 9.59 -6.94
C ILE A 269 13.11 11.02 -7.40
N TRP A 270 13.06 11.96 -6.46
CA TRP A 270 12.80 13.38 -6.75
C TRP A 270 13.90 14.04 -7.59
N LYS A 271 15.17 13.79 -7.25
CA LYS A 271 16.34 14.26 -8.03
C LYS A 271 16.39 13.64 -9.42
N ALA A 272 15.85 12.44 -9.61
CA ALA A 272 15.66 11.83 -10.93
C ALA A 272 14.49 12.44 -11.75
N GLY A 273 13.83 13.48 -11.23
CA GLY A 273 12.74 14.19 -11.90
C GLY A 273 11.37 13.50 -11.78
N LEU A 274 11.23 12.55 -10.87
CA LEU A 274 10.02 11.74 -10.68
C LEU A 274 9.33 12.12 -9.37
N GLY A 275 8.00 12.01 -9.33
CA GLY A 275 7.20 12.28 -8.13
C GLY A 275 6.46 11.04 -7.66
N PHE A 276 6.01 11.04 -6.41
CA PHE A 276 5.11 10.01 -5.91
C PHE A 276 3.71 10.15 -6.51
N THR A 277 3.11 9.01 -6.84
CA THR A 277 1.72 8.92 -7.27
C THR A 277 0.88 8.37 -6.12
N ASP A 278 -0.09 9.15 -5.69
CA ASP A 278 -1.13 8.71 -4.78
C ASP A 278 -2.07 7.77 -5.52
N PRO A 279 -2.46 6.62 -4.93
CA PRO A 279 -3.54 5.78 -5.44
C PRO A 279 -4.85 6.51 -5.72
N GLY A 280 -5.11 7.62 -5.01
CA GLY A 280 -6.31 8.44 -5.10
C GLY A 280 -7.53 7.86 -4.39
N HIS A 281 -7.47 6.62 -3.88
CA HIS A 281 -8.58 5.98 -3.18
C HIS A 281 -9.03 6.79 -1.96
N SER A 282 -8.10 7.15 -1.09
CA SER A 282 -8.37 7.90 0.14
C SER A 282 -9.08 9.23 -0.14
N LEU A 283 -8.71 9.91 -1.22
CA LEU A 283 -9.21 11.23 -1.60
C LEU A 283 -10.66 11.23 -2.11
N LEU A 284 -11.25 10.06 -2.37
CA LEU A 284 -12.66 9.93 -2.77
C LEU A 284 -13.62 9.89 -1.56
N HIS A 285 -13.10 10.02 -0.34
CA HIS A 285 -13.86 9.94 0.90
C HIS A 285 -13.86 11.27 1.65
N ASP A 286 -14.95 11.53 2.40
CA ASP A 286 -15.07 12.74 3.23
C ASP A 286 -14.00 12.80 4.33
N ASN A 287 -13.57 11.64 4.86
CA ASN A 287 -12.44 11.51 5.77
C ASN A 287 -11.31 10.68 5.13
N PRO A 288 -10.41 11.26 4.31
CA PRO A 288 -9.39 10.48 3.61
C PRO A 288 -8.43 9.73 4.51
N LEU A 289 -8.15 10.26 5.71
CA LEU A 289 -7.19 9.66 6.63
C LEU A 289 -7.68 8.27 7.12
N ALA A 290 -9.00 8.06 7.18
CA ALA A 290 -9.61 6.75 7.43
C ALA A 290 -9.50 5.77 6.26
N HIS A 291 -9.12 6.23 5.06
CA HIS A 291 -9.10 5.46 3.82
C HIS A 291 -7.73 5.41 3.15
N VAL A 292 -6.68 5.83 3.85
CA VAL A 292 -5.28 5.60 3.43
C VAL A 292 -5.06 4.10 3.20
N LEU A 293 -4.36 3.75 2.13
CA LEU A 293 -4.09 2.37 1.75
C LEU A 293 -2.82 1.84 2.40
N PHE A 294 -1.81 2.70 2.58
CA PHE A 294 -0.49 2.34 3.13
C PHE A 294 -0.37 2.74 4.62
N ASP A 295 -0.29 1.76 5.53
CA ASP A 295 -0.29 1.97 7.00
C ASP A 295 -1.36 2.96 7.49
N ASN A 296 -2.62 2.61 7.22
CA ASN A 296 -3.76 3.40 7.67
C ASN A 296 -3.80 3.51 9.20
N MET A 297 -3.49 4.70 9.71
CA MET A 297 -3.36 4.94 11.14
C MET A 297 -4.70 4.94 11.87
N GLU A 298 -5.78 5.40 11.23
CA GLU A 298 -7.12 5.40 11.83
C GLU A 298 -7.73 4.00 11.84
N ALA A 299 -7.47 3.21 10.79
CA ALA A 299 -7.90 1.83 10.68
C ALA A 299 -7.09 0.83 11.53
N ARG A 300 -5.98 1.29 12.13
CA ARG A 300 -5.01 0.42 12.80
C ARG A 300 -5.65 -0.45 13.89
N PHE A 301 -6.65 0.05 14.61
CA PHE A 301 -7.31 -0.71 15.68
C PHE A 301 -7.91 -2.02 15.15
N PHE A 302 -8.70 -1.94 14.07
CA PHE A 302 -9.34 -3.14 13.52
C PHE A 302 -8.39 -3.91 12.59
N LEU A 303 -7.45 -3.26 11.90
CA LEU A 303 -6.46 -3.95 11.08
C LEU A 303 -5.49 -4.82 11.89
N LYS A 304 -5.30 -4.57 13.20
CA LYS A 304 -4.48 -5.43 14.07
C LYS A 304 -5.06 -6.82 14.29
N ASN A 305 -6.38 -6.97 14.20
CA ASN A 305 -7.06 -8.25 14.39
C ASN A 305 -8.42 -8.25 13.63
N PRO A 306 -8.38 -8.23 12.29
CA PRO A 306 -9.55 -7.94 11.48
C PRO A 306 -10.61 -9.04 11.52
N ILE A 307 -10.20 -10.30 11.68
CA ILE A 307 -11.13 -11.43 11.77
C ILE A 307 -12.01 -11.35 13.03
N ASP A 308 -11.43 -10.99 14.18
CA ASP A 308 -12.21 -10.84 15.42
C ASP A 308 -13.22 -9.69 15.31
N GLN A 309 -12.83 -8.57 14.67
CA GLN A 309 -13.76 -7.46 14.44
C GLN A 309 -14.95 -7.86 13.58
N LEU A 310 -14.73 -8.71 12.58
CA LEU A 310 -15.78 -9.24 11.72
C LEU A 310 -16.69 -10.22 12.46
N VAL A 311 -16.10 -11.19 13.18
CA VAL A 311 -16.85 -12.25 13.88
C VAL A 311 -17.68 -11.68 15.03
N LEU A 312 -17.14 -10.70 15.77
CA LEU A 312 -17.86 -10.04 16.87
C LEU A 312 -18.91 -9.03 16.40
N GLY A 313 -19.00 -8.75 15.10
CA GLY A 313 -19.95 -7.77 14.54
C GLY A 313 -19.56 -6.30 14.80
N ASN A 314 -18.32 -6.04 15.21
CA ASN A 314 -17.80 -4.69 15.47
C ASN A 314 -17.34 -3.95 14.19
N CYS A 315 -17.37 -4.62 13.04
CA CYS A 315 -16.86 -4.11 11.78
C CYS A 315 -17.98 -3.60 10.86
N ASP A 316 -18.10 -2.28 10.79
CA ASP A 316 -19.03 -1.55 9.92
C ASP A 316 -18.59 -1.53 8.43
N ALA A 317 -19.19 -0.67 7.61
CA ALA A 317 -18.85 -0.58 6.19
C ALA A 317 -17.41 -0.09 5.95
N ASP A 318 -16.95 0.88 6.74
CA ASP A 318 -15.62 1.47 6.59
C ASP A 318 -14.54 0.52 7.06
N CYS A 319 -14.74 -0.16 8.19
CA CYS A 319 -13.88 -1.24 8.64
C CYS A 319 -13.76 -2.34 7.57
N ARG A 320 -14.87 -2.79 6.98
CA ARG A 320 -14.85 -3.80 5.90
C ARG A 320 -14.15 -3.29 4.65
N SER A 321 -14.30 -2.01 4.32
CA SER A 321 -13.61 -1.37 3.20
C SER A 321 -12.09 -1.38 3.44
N ALA A 322 -11.66 -0.89 4.60
CA ALA A 322 -10.26 -0.82 4.96
C ALA A 322 -9.60 -2.21 5.01
N ILE A 323 -10.28 -3.27 5.48
CA ILE A 323 -9.77 -4.65 5.39
C ILE A 323 -9.52 -5.05 3.92
N ARG A 324 -10.45 -4.75 3.01
CA ARG A 324 -10.36 -5.13 1.59
C ARG A 324 -9.32 -4.35 0.79
N HIS A 325 -9.12 -3.10 1.15
CA HIS A 325 -8.32 -2.15 0.38
C HIS A 325 -6.94 -1.89 0.96
N ALA A 326 -6.70 -2.21 2.25
CA ALA A 326 -5.39 -2.06 2.85
C ALA A 326 -4.31 -2.73 1.98
N VAL A 327 -3.26 -1.98 1.68
CA VAL A 327 -2.11 -2.43 0.89
C VAL A 327 -0.98 -2.85 1.80
N SER A 328 -0.76 -2.13 2.88
CA SER A 328 0.31 -2.43 3.82
C SER A 328 0.00 -1.99 5.24
N PHE A 329 0.79 -2.52 6.18
CA PHE A 329 0.70 -2.20 7.60
C PHE A 329 2.09 -2.14 8.23
N HIS A 330 2.35 -1.06 8.96
CA HIS A 330 3.59 -0.89 9.72
C HIS A 330 3.36 -1.39 11.16
N LEU A 331 4.02 -2.48 11.54
CA LEU A 331 3.84 -3.04 12.88
C LEU A 331 4.49 -2.17 13.97
N ARG A 332 5.57 -1.45 13.63
CA ARG A 332 6.45 -0.75 14.58
C ARG A 332 7.07 -1.75 15.57
N GLY A 333 7.86 -2.68 15.05
CA GLY A 333 8.47 -3.78 15.82
C GLY A 333 9.27 -3.32 17.03
N LYS A 334 9.86 -2.12 17.00
CA LYS A 334 10.54 -1.48 18.14
C LYS A 334 9.62 -1.19 19.33
N SER A 335 8.30 -1.16 19.15
CA SER A 335 7.32 -0.95 20.22
C SER A 335 7.03 -2.23 21.03
N PHE A 336 7.58 -3.38 20.64
CA PHE A 336 7.42 -4.64 21.36
C PHE A 336 8.61 -4.85 22.32
N SER A 337 8.39 -5.61 23.39
CA SER A 337 9.45 -5.92 24.36
C SER A 337 10.59 -6.77 23.78
N SER A 338 10.39 -7.40 22.62
CA SER A 338 11.43 -8.11 21.87
C SER A 338 11.01 -8.28 20.40
N PHE A 339 12.00 -8.43 19.52
CA PHE A 339 11.74 -8.69 18.10
C PHE A 339 11.07 -10.05 17.86
N GLY A 340 11.26 -11.03 18.75
CA GLY A 340 10.51 -12.29 18.69
C GLY A 340 9.01 -12.11 18.92
N LYS A 341 8.61 -11.23 19.85
CA LYS A 341 7.18 -10.89 20.05
C LYS A 341 6.62 -10.07 18.90
N ALA A 342 7.39 -9.13 18.37
CA ALA A 342 6.99 -8.41 17.17
C ALA A 342 6.80 -9.39 16.00
N ALA A 343 7.73 -10.30 15.74
CA ALA A 343 7.62 -11.34 14.73
C ALA A 343 6.36 -12.21 14.89
N ALA A 344 6.03 -12.64 16.11
CA ALA A 344 4.79 -13.38 16.36
C ALA A 344 3.54 -12.54 16.06
N ALA A 345 3.55 -11.25 16.39
CA ALA A 345 2.47 -10.33 16.06
C ALA A 345 2.36 -10.08 14.54
N MET A 346 3.48 -10.01 13.82
CA MET A 346 3.51 -9.91 12.35
C MET A 346 2.84 -11.12 11.71
N PHE A 347 3.22 -12.32 12.14
CA PHE A 347 2.63 -13.56 11.66
C PHE A 347 1.12 -13.60 11.93
N GLY A 348 0.69 -13.32 13.17
CA GLY A 348 -0.73 -13.28 13.52
C GLY A 348 -1.52 -12.23 12.72
N LEU A 349 -0.93 -11.06 12.45
CA LEU A 349 -1.53 -10.03 11.62
C LEU A 349 -1.73 -10.49 10.18
N ALA A 350 -0.73 -11.11 9.56
CA ALA A 350 -0.84 -11.62 8.20
C ALA A 350 -1.92 -12.70 8.07
N GLU A 351 -1.93 -13.69 8.97
CA GLU A 351 -2.90 -14.78 8.99
C GLU A 351 -4.33 -14.28 9.27
N SER A 352 -4.49 -13.38 10.25
CA SER A 352 -5.81 -12.82 10.59
C SER A 352 -6.39 -11.96 9.46
N HIS A 353 -5.55 -11.22 8.72
CA HIS A 353 -5.98 -10.48 7.54
C HIS A 353 -6.44 -11.41 6.42
N ALA A 354 -5.68 -12.46 6.11
CA ALA A 354 -6.06 -13.47 5.13
C ALA A 354 -7.41 -14.11 5.48
N ALA A 355 -7.59 -14.54 6.73
CA ALA A 355 -8.87 -15.09 7.21
C ALA A 355 -10.02 -14.08 7.12
N ALA A 356 -9.77 -12.80 7.42
CA ALA A 356 -10.76 -11.74 7.29
C ALA A 356 -11.23 -11.54 5.84
N ILE A 357 -10.31 -11.60 4.87
CA ILE A 357 -10.65 -11.52 3.44
C ILE A 357 -11.53 -12.69 3.00
N GLU A 358 -11.17 -13.92 3.40
CA GLU A 358 -11.98 -15.12 3.10
C GLU A 358 -13.37 -15.03 3.74
N PHE A 359 -13.45 -14.60 5.00
CA PHE A 359 -14.71 -14.40 5.70
C PHE A 359 -15.59 -13.36 4.99
N LEU A 360 -15.01 -12.25 4.52
CA LEU A 360 -15.74 -11.26 3.73
C LEU A 360 -16.25 -11.80 2.39
N ALA A 361 -15.50 -12.70 1.74
CA ALA A 361 -15.94 -13.36 0.52
C ALA A 361 -17.14 -14.29 0.79
N LEU A 362 -17.09 -15.10 1.85
CA LEU A 362 -18.23 -15.90 2.33
C LEU A 362 -19.43 -15.01 2.69
N LEU A 363 -19.16 -13.82 3.23
CA LEU A 363 -20.20 -12.85 3.54
C LEU A 363 -20.85 -12.22 2.30
N ALA A 364 -20.18 -12.22 1.15
CA ALA A 364 -20.71 -11.69 -0.10
C ALA A 364 -21.46 -12.75 -0.94
N ASP A 365 -21.15 -14.03 -0.75
CA ASP A 365 -21.81 -15.12 -1.46
C ASP A 365 -23.26 -15.34 -0.98
N LYS A 366 -24.19 -14.64 -1.65
CA LYS A 366 -25.64 -14.77 -1.44
C LYS A 366 -26.20 -16.08 -2.01
N ALA A 367 -25.57 -16.63 -3.05
CA ALA A 367 -26.10 -17.78 -3.80
C ALA A 367 -26.01 -19.06 -2.96
N SER A 368 -24.90 -19.29 -2.28
CA SER A 368 -24.76 -20.45 -1.37
C SER A 368 -25.71 -20.40 -0.18
N ARG A 369 -26.09 -19.20 0.29
CA ARG A 369 -27.09 -19.04 1.37
C ARG A 369 -28.50 -19.33 0.93
N ALA A 370 -28.91 -18.81 -0.23
CA ALA A 370 -30.25 -19.06 -0.77
C ALA A 370 -30.50 -20.57 -0.95
N TYR A 371 -29.49 -21.30 -1.45
CA TYR A 371 -29.55 -22.76 -1.58
C TYR A 371 -29.69 -23.48 -0.24
N ARG A 372 -28.94 -23.08 0.80
CA ARG A 372 -29.03 -23.69 2.14
C ARG A 372 -30.40 -23.45 2.81
N VAL A 373 -30.94 -22.24 2.71
CA VAL A 373 -32.27 -21.93 3.27
C VAL A 373 -33.37 -22.74 2.58
N ALA A 374 -33.29 -22.90 1.26
CA ALA A 374 -34.23 -23.73 0.50
C ALA A 374 -34.09 -25.23 0.86
N ALA A 375 -32.88 -25.71 1.10
CA ALA A 375 -32.63 -27.11 1.46
C ALA A 375 -33.10 -27.47 2.88
N VAL A 376 -32.97 -26.55 3.85
CA VAL A 376 -33.51 -26.74 5.21
C VAL A 376 -35.05 -26.79 5.18
N ARG A 377 -35.70 -25.84 4.48
CA ARG A 377 -37.17 -25.83 4.36
C ARG A 377 -37.76 -27.07 3.69
N LYS A 378 -37.02 -27.72 2.78
CA LYS A 378 -37.43 -28.99 2.15
C LYS A 378 -37.31 -30.22 3.06
N LYS A 379 -36.62 -30.12 4.20
CA LYS A 379 -36.54 -31.20 5.19
C LYS A 379 -37.59 -31.08 6.30
N GLU A 380 -38.28 -29.93 6.39
CA GLU A 380 -39.32 -29.65 7.38
C GLU A 380 -40.75 -29.83 6.82
N LEU A 381 -40.87 -30.13 5.52
CA LEU A 381 -42.09 -30.54 4.82
C LEU A 381 -41.96 -32.01 4.43
#